data_AF-A0AA41ZA65-F1
#
_entry.id   AF-A0AA41ZA65-F1
#
_cell.length_a   1.000
_cell.length_b   1.000
_cell.length_c   1.000
_cell.angle_alpha   90.00
_cell.angle_beta   90.00
_cell.angle_gamma   90.00
#
_symmetry.space_group_name_H-M   'P 1'
#
loop_
_entity.id
_entity.type
_entity.pdbx_description
1 polymer ?
#
loop_
_entity_poly.entity_id
_entity_poly.type
_entity_poly.pdbx_seq_one_letter_code
_entity_poly.pdbx_strand_id
1 'polypeptide(L)'
;MKYQTGCALAIVAATIFIKPAGAATLKQIGTIAVPGQTLKNFDISFVDQASGLYYLADRSNKAIDIFDTKSNTFVGRVGSFAGAVMKDGKIDNETSGPDGVLFTGTE
;
A
#
# COMPACT_ATOMS: atom_id res chain seq x y z
N MET A 1 65.96 7.54 -39.43
CA MET A 1 65.69 8.80 -38.69
C MET A 1 64.42 8.62 -37.87
N LYS A 2 64.53 8.81 -36.54
CA LYS A 2 63.51 9.24 -35.57
C LYS A 2 62.39 8.25 -35.13
N TYR A 3 62.50 7.90 -33.84
CA TYR A 3 61.54 7.43 -32.81
C TYR A 3 60.04 7.63 -33.06
N GLN A 4 59.20 6.67 -32.64
CA GLN A 4 58.36 6.90 -31.43
C GLN A 4 57.75 5.63 -30.81
N THR A 5 57.92 5.58 -29.51
CA THR A 5 57.44 4.64 -28.49
C THR A 5 55.92 4.69 -28.33
N GLY A 6 55.25 3.54 -28.25
CA GLY A 6 53.82 3.43 -27.96
C GLY A 6 53.56 2.74 -26.63
N CYS A 7 53.02 3.50 -25.68
CA CYS A 7 52.74 3.16 -24.28
C CYS A 7 51.66 2.08 -24.16
N ALA A 8 51.91 1.00 -23.42
CA ALA A 8 50.88 0.01 -23.09
C ALA A 8 49.95 0.58 -22.01
N LEU A 9 48.72 0.93 -22.38
CA LEU A 9 47.65 1.21 -21.42
C LEU A 9 47.07 -0.11 -20.90
N ALA A 10 47.38 -0.46 -19.67
CA ALA A 10 46.63 -1.47 -18.93
C ALA A 10 45.35 -0.82 -18.40
N ILE A 11 44.20 -1.15 -19.01
CA ILE A 11 42.89 -0.74 -18.50
C ILE A 11 42.53 -1.71 -17.37
N VAL A 12 42.65 -1.26 -16.12
CA VAL A 12 42.06 -1.96 -14.97
C VAL A 12 40.59 -1.57 -14.92
N ALA A 13 39.72 -2.45 -15.42
CA ALA A 13 38.28 -2.29 -15.26
C ALA A 13 37.92 -2.59 -13.79
N ALA A 14 37.71 -1.53 -12.99
CA ALA A 14 37.13 -1.67 -11.66
C ALA A 14 35.64 -2.00 -11.80
N THR A 15 35.26 -3.25 -11.54
CA THR A 15 33.87 -3.66 -11.49
C THR A 15 33.20 -3.09 -10.25
N ILE A 16 32.31 -2.12 -10.45
CA ILE A 16 31.42 -1.62 -9.40
C ILE A 16 30.37 -2.70 -9.17
N PHE A 17 30.51 -3.47 -8.08
CA PHE A 17 29.44 -4.36 -7.63
C PHE A 17 28.31 -3.52 -7.03
N ILE A 18 27.32 -3.17 -7.85
CA ILE A 18 26.04 -2.68 -7.36
C ILE A 18 25.38 -3.85 -6.65
N LYS A 19 25.43 -3.88 -5.31
CA LYS A 19 24.59 -4.80 -4.54
C LYS A 19 23.14 -4.39 -4.78
N PRO A 20 22.29 -5.25 -5.38
CA PRO A 20 20.87 -4.96 -5.38
C PRO A 20 20.43 -4.87 -3.92
N ALA A 21 19.73 -3.80 -3.56
CA ALA A 21 19.04 -3.73 -2.29
C ALA A 21 18.14 -4.96 -2.22
N GLY A 22 18.43 -5.88 -1.28
CA GLY A 22 17.66 -7.10 -1.13
C GLY A 22 16.23 -6.72 -0.79
N ALA A 23 15.29 -6.96 -1.72
CA ALA A 23 13.88 -6.83 -1.41
C ALA A 23 13.56 -7.80 -0.27
N ALA A 24 13.00 -7.29 0.82
CA ALA A 24 12.52 -8.13 1.90
C ALA A 24 11.38 -9.03 1.37
N THR A 25 11.52 -10.34 1.51
CA THR A 25 10.43 -11.27 1.17
C THR A 25 9.34 -11.16 2.22
N LEU A 26 8.15 -10.73 1.82
CA LEU A 26 6.98 -10.74 2.69
C LEU A 26 6.38 -12.14 2.75
N LYS A 27 6.05 -12.60 3.96
CA LYS A 27 5.29 -13.84 4.18
C LYS A 27 3.87 -13.46 4.61
N GLN A 28 2.88 -13.88 3.83
CA GLN A 28 1.48 -13.77 4.25
C GLN A 28 1.22 -14.71 5.43
N ILE A 29 0.66 -14.15 6.51
CA ILE A 29 0.36 -14.90 7.75
C ILE A 29 -1.14 -15.10 7.99
N GLY A 30 -1.99 -14.45 7.19
CA GLY A 30 -3.43 -14.53 7.32
C GLY A 30 -4.14 -13.77 6.21
N THR A 31 -5.45 -13.95 6.16
CA THR A 31 -6.36 -13.23 5.27
C THR A 31 -7.61 -12.89 6.08
N ILE A 32 -7.99 -11.62 6.09
CA ILE A 32 -9.26 -11.17 6.64
C ILE A 32 -10.23 -11.02 5.48
N ALA A 33 -11.37 -11.71 5.54
CA ALA A 33 -12.39 -11.59 4.51
C ALA A 33 -13.17 -10.29 4.70
N VAL A 34 -13.28 -9.48 3.64
CA VAL A 34 -14.12 -8.28 3.61
C VAL A 34 -15.50 -8.67 3.05
N PRO A 35 -16.58 -8.61 3.85
CA PRO A 35 -17.92 -8.96 3.38
C PRO A 35 -18.50 -7.88 2.46
N GLY A 36 -19.45 -8.27 1.61
CA GLY A 36 -20.11 -7.37 0.66
C GLY A 36 -19.48 -7.42 -0.73
N GLN A 37 -19.18 -6.26 -1.30
CA GLN A 37 -18.57 -6.14 -2.62
C GLN A 37 -17.10 -6.58 -2.58
N THR A 38 -16.59 -7.10 -3.70
CA THR A 38 -15.17 -7.38 -3.84
C THR A 38 -14.37 -6.10 -3.64
N LEU A 39 -13.42 -6.13 -2.69
CA LEU A 39 -12.50 -5.03 -2.44
C LEU A 39 -11.64 -4.77 -3.68
N LYS A 40 -11.92 -3.67 -4.38
CA LYS A 40 -11.19 -3.21 -5.58
C LYS A 40 -10.54 -1.85 -5.40
N ASN A 41 -11.09 -1.02 -4.53
CA ASN A 41 -10.61 0.33 -4.28
C ASN A 41 -10.85 0.70 -2.82
N PHE A 42 -9.80 1.18 -2.18
CA PHE A 42 -9.77 1.72 -0.82
C PHE A 42 -8.75 2.84 -0.79
N ASP A 43 -8.77 3.64 0.27
CA ASP A 43 -7.79 4.72 0.46
C ASP A 43 -6.81 4.38 1.59
N ILE A 44 -7.17 4.74 2.82
CA ILE A 44 -6.34 4.55 4.02
C ILE A 44 -7.09 3.68 5.02
N SER A 45 -6.31 2.99 5.85
CA SER A 45 -6.80 2.25 7.00
C SER A 45 -6.03 2.59 8.27
N PHE A 46 -6.63 2.31 9.41
CA PHE A 46 -6.07 2.61 10.72
C PHE A 46 -6.36 1.49 11.71
N VAL A 47 -5.42 1.18 12.60
CA VAL A 47 -5.61 0.26 13.72
C VAL A 47 -5.61 1.08 15.00
N ASP A 48 -6.73 1.11 15.71
CA ASP A 48 -6.77 1.60 17.08
C ASP A 48 -6.28 0.48 18.01
N GLN A 49 -5.06 0.65 18.54
CA GLN A 49 -4.42 -0.36 19.39
C GLN A 49 -5.14 -0.56 20.73
N ALA A 50 -5.78 0.49 21.27
CA ALA A 50 -6.44 0.44 22.55
C ALA A 50 -7.69 -0.45 22.51
N SER A 51 -8.50 -0.32 21.47
CA SER A 51 -9.68 -1.17 21.26
C SER A 51 -9.35 -2.49 20.53
N GLY A 52 -8.27 -2.53 19.78
CA GLY A 52 -7.94 -3.65 18.89
C GLY A 52 -8.82 -3.66 17.62
N LEU A 53 -9.36 -2.52 17.21
CA LEU A 53 -10.20 -2.39 16.03
C LEU A 53 -9.39 -1.86 14.83
N TYR A 54 -9.60 -2.49 13.69
CA TYR A 54 -9.08 -2.07 12.40
C TYR A 54 -10.18 -1.45 11.55
N TYR A 55 -9.92 -0.26 11.03
CA TYR A 55 -10.85 0.54 10.23
C TYR A 55 -10.31 0.69 8.81
N LEU A 56 -11.09 0.32 7.80
CA LEU A 56 -10.73 0.38 6.39
C LEU A 56 -11.68 1.30 5.62
N ALA A 57 -11.15 2.34 4.97
CA ALA A 57 -11.94 3.16 4.06
C ALA A 57 -12.19 2.45 2.72
N ASP A 58 -13.24 1.62 2.67
CA ASP A 58 -13.59 0.79 1.52
C ASP A 58 -14.58 1.48 0.56
N ARG A 59 -14.04 2.02 -0.54
CA ARG A 59 -14.80 2.66 -1.62
C ARG A 59 -15.61 1.64 -2.45
N SER A 60 -15.25 0.36 -2.42
CA SER A 60 -15.98 -0.73 -3.07
C SER A 60 -17.30 -1.02 -2.36
N ASN A 61 -17.28 -0.96 -1.03
CA ASN A 61 -18.45 -1.09 -0.18
C ASN A 61 -19.13 0.24 0.19
N LYS A 62 -18.60 1.37 -0.30
CA LYS A 62 -19.11 2.73 -0.02
C LYS A 62 -19.15 3.01 1.49
N ALA A 63 -18.12 2.59 2.22
CA ALA A 63 -18.18 2.51 3.67
C ALA A 63 -16.82 2.48 4.37
N ILE A 64 -16.85 2.72 5.69
CA ILE A 64 -15.78 2.31 6.62
C ILE A 64 -16.11 0.91 7.13
N ASP A 65 -15.23 -0.05 6.85
CA ASP A 65 -15.32 -1.41 7.37
C ASP A 65 -14.51 -1.58 8.64
N ILE A 66 -15.10 -2.21 9.65
CA ILE A 66 -14.53 -2.35 10.99
C ILE A 66 -14.29 -3.83 11.26
N PHE A 67 -13.09 -4.17 11.70
CA PHE A 67 -12.67 -5.53 12.02
C PHE A 67 -12.04 -5.61 13.41
N ASP A 68 -12.23 -6.73 14.10
CA ASP A 68 -11.50 -7.07 15.31
C ASP A 68 -10.17 -7.71 14.91
N THR A 69 -9.07 -7.15 15.41
CA THR A 69 -7.71 -7.58 15.06
C THR A 69 -7.25 -8.82 15.82
N LYS A 70 -7.90 -9.19 16.93
CA LYS A 70 -7.58 -10.38 17.74
C LYS A 70 -8.20 -11.63 17.12
N SER A 71 -9.45 -11.53 16.66
CA SER A 71 -10.16 -12.64 16.03
C SER A 71 -10.13 -12.61 14.51
N ASN A 72 -9.63 -11.54 13.88
CA ASN A 72 -9.62 -11.34 12.43
C ASN A 72 -11.03 -11.40 11.81
N THR A 73 -12.02 -10.86 12.51
CA THR A 73 -13.45 -10.93 12.13
C THR A 73 -14.04 -9.56 11.86
N PHE A 74 -14.99 -9.50 10.92
CA PHE A 74 -15.79 -8.30 10.68
C PHE A 74 -16.68 -7.98 11.89
N VAL A 75 -16.60 -6.74 12.35
CA VAL A 75 -17.39 -6.21 13.48
C VAL A 75 -18.62 -5.47 12.96
N GLY A 76 -18.44 -4.65 11.93
CA GLY A 76 -19.51 -3.81 11.42
C GLY A 76 -19.05 -2.83 10.36
N ARG A 77 -19.98 -1.99 9.92
CA ARG A 77 -19.78 -1.04 8.81
C ARG A 77 -20.50 0.27 9.08
N VAL A 78 -19.84 1.36 8.71
CA VAL A 78 -20.44 2.70 8.64
C VAL A 78 -20.52 3.10 7.16
N GLY A 79 -21.73 3.13 6.61
CA GLY A 79 -21.97 3.36 5.18
C GLY A 79 -22.30 4.81 4.80
N SER A 80 -22.93 4.96 3.63
CA SER A 80 -23.39 6.23 3.05
C SER A 80 -22.30 7.13 2.46
N PHE A 81 -21.21 6.53 1.96
CA PHE A 81 -20.20 7.24 1.18
C PHE A 81 -20.45 7.12 -0.33
N ALA A 82 -19.78 7.96 -1.13
CA ALA A 82 -19.93 7.95 -2.58
C ALA A 82 -19.47 6.63 -3.23
N GLY A 83 -18.46 5.99 -2.66
CA GLY A 83 -17.72 4.88 -3.26
C GLY A 83 -16.71 5.34 -4.29
N ALA A 84 -16.24 4.40 -5.10
CA ALA A 84 -15.45 4.68 -6.28
C ALA A 84 -16.32 5.36 -7.36
N VAL A 85 -16.02 6.63 -7.67
CA VAL A 85 -16.65 7.38 -8.76
C VAL A 85 -15.72 7.41 -9.97
N MET A 86 -16.28 7.15 -11.15
CA MET A 86 -15.54 7.15 -12.41
C MET A 86 -15.73 8.47 -13.15
N LYS A 87 -14.64 9.05 -13.64
CA LYS A 87 -14.61 10.22 -14.53
C LYS A 87 -13.60 9.97 -15.64
N ASP A 88 -14.04 10.06 -16.89
CA ASP A 88 -13.21 9.84 -18.09
C ASP A 88 -12.43 8.50 -18.07
N GLY A 89 -13.10 7.44 -17.57
CA GLY A 89 -12.52 6.09 -17.49
C GLY A 89 -11.50 5.89 -16.37
N LYS A 90 -11.30 6.86 -15.47
CA LYS A 90 -10.44 6.78 -14.29
C LYS A 90 -11.24 7.01 -13.01
N ILE A 91 -10.70 6.58 -11.87
CA ILE A 91 -11.26 6.92 -10.57
C ILE A 91 -11.03 8.41 -10.31
N ASP A 92 -12.10 9.13 -9.98
CA ASP A 92 -12.10 10.54 -9.59
C ASP A 92 -11.97 10.60 -8.07
N ASN A 93 -10.78 10.91 -7.56
CA ASN A 93 -10.52 10.88 -6.12
C ASN A 93 -11.24 12.04 -5.41
N GLU A 94 -11.53 13.13 -6.12
CA GLU A 94 -12.18 14.34 -5.64
C GLU A 94 -13.66 14.13 -5.30
N THR A 95 -14.30 13.12 -5.90
CA THR A 95 -15.72 12.81 -5.70
C THR A 95 -15.95 11.39 -5.18
N SER A 96 -14.89 10.59 -5.06
CA SER A 96 -14.94 9.28 -4.43
C SER A 96 -14.99 9.40 -2.91
N GLY A 97 -15.28 8.28 -2.25
CA GLY A 97 -15.18 8.23 -0.79
C GLY A 97 -15.60 6.88 -0.23
N PRO A 98 -15.19 6.53 0.99
CA PRO A 98 -14.40 7.37 1.90
C PRO A 98 -12.93 7.50 1.48
N ASP A 99 -12.31 8.63 1.84
CA ASP A 99 -10.92 8.99 1.48
C ASP A 99 -9.93 8.80 2.65
N GLY A 100 -10.35 8.01 3.64
CA GLY A 100 -9.51 7.65 4.77
C GLY A 100 -10.27 7.66 6.09
N VAL A 101 -9.49 7.40 7.13
CA VAL A 101 -9.91 7.37 8.52
C VAL A 101 -8.82 8.02 9.36
N LEU A 102 -9.21 8.79 10.37
CA LEU A 102 -8.33 9.27 11.42
C LEU A 102 -8.96 8.92 12.76
N PHE A 103 -8.14 8.40 13.67
CA PHE A 103 -8.55 8.18 15.05
C PHE A 103 -7.89 9.23 15.95
N THR A 104 -8.61 9.70 16.97
CA THR A 104 -8.15 10.77 17.87
C THR A 104 -8.17 10.37 19.35
N GLY A 105 -8.11 9.06 19.64
CA GLY A 105 -7.96 8.55 21.00
C GLY A 105 -6.52 8.63 21.52
N THR A 106 -6.34 8.41 22.82
CA THR A 106 -5.03 8.21 23.43
C THR A 106 -4.58 6.77 23.22
N GLU A 107 -3.49 6.56 22.47
CA GLU A 107 -2.77 5.28 22.42
C GLU A 107 -1.88 5.08 23.65
#